data_AF-A0A5S4ZP39-F1
#
_entry.id   AF-A0A5S4ZP39-F1
#
_cell.length_a   1.000
_cell.length_b   1.000
_cell.length_c   1.000
_cell.angle_alpha   90.00
_cell.angle_beta   90.00
_cell.angle_gamma   90.00
#
_symmetry.space_group_name_H-M   'P 1'
#
loop_
_entity.id
_entity.type
_entity.pdbx_description
1 polymer ?
#
loop_
_entity_poly.entity_id
_entity_poly.type
_entity_poly.pdbx_seq_one_letter_code
_entity_poly.pdbx_strand_id
1 'polypeptide(L)'
;MKNHAFEISRRVLQNTLMELLPGPEVQGEPFWALMSVEVSGETTGSFYVNQSVIPLFLDKGQADNFLSLTKQEDLAVRGLSRKHLQVLLGFQKHGRVQLGICVPGLECCGNYKVFTPTLEQFEELLKELGFSSDNV
;
A
#
# COMPACT_ATOMS: atom_id res chain seq x y z
N MET A 1 11.49 -7.88 -40.57
CA MET A 1 11.02 -7.93 -39.16
C MET A 1 9.71 -7.19 -39.07
N LYS A 2 8.63 -7.83 -38.64
CA LYS A 2 7.34 -7.15 -38.42
C LYS A 2 7.39 -6.49 -37.05
N ASN A 3 7.28 -5.16 -36.99
CA ASN A 3 7.10 -4.43 -35.73
C ASN A 3 5.72 -4.79 -35.18
N HIS A 4 5.68 -5.65 -34.16
CA HIS A 4 4.48 -5.83 -33.35
C HIS A 4 4.40 -4.67 -32.35
N ALA A 5 3.95 -3.50 -32.83
CA ALA A 5 3.49 -2.46 -31.93
C ALA A 5 2.22 -2.98 -31.25
N PHE A 6 2.32 -3.28 -29.95
CA PHE A 6 1.18 -3.70 -29.14
C PHE A 6 0.36 -2.45 -28.81
N GLU A 7 -0.79 -2.27 -29.46
CA GLU A 7 -1.69 -1.17 -29.20
C GLU A 7 -2.50 -1.45 -27.93
N ILE A 8 -2.10 -0.84 -26.81
CA ILE A 8 -2.86 -0.90 -25.56
C ILE A 8 -3.93 0.19 -25.61
N SER A 9 -5.19 -0.20 -25.53
CA SER A 9 -6.27 0.79 -25.47
C SER A 9 -6.14 1.65 -24.21
N ARG A 10 -6.42 2.97 -24.34
CA ARG A 10 -6.41 3.92 -23.21
C ARG A 10 -7.21 3.41 -22.01
N ARG A 11 -8.35 2.77 -22.26
CA ARG A 11 -9.23 2.22 -21.22
C ARG A 11 -8.54 1.11 -20.42
N VAL A 12 -7.83 0.20 -21.09
CA VAL A 12 -7.07 -0.87 -20.43
C VAL A 12 -5.98 -0.25 -19.58
N LEU A 13 -5.21 0.70 -20.11
CA LEU A 13 -4.16 1.39 -19.36
C LEU A 13 -4.71 2.10 -18.11
N GLN A 14 -5.81 2.84 -18.25
CA GLN A 14 -6.45 3.55 -17.13
C GLN A 14 -6.93 2.58 -16.05
N ASN A 15 -7.59 1.49 -16.45
CA ASN A 15 -8.04 0.48 -15.49
C ASN A 15 -6.86 -0.16 -14.75
N THR A 16 -5.79 -0.52 -15.45
CA THR A 16 -4.59 -1.09 -14.83
C THR A 16 -3.94 -0.10 -13.87
N LEU A 17 -3.85 1.19 -14.23
CA LEU A 17 -3.29 2.21 -13.34
C LEU A 17 -4.11 2.36 -12.05
N MET A 18 -5.45 2.32 -12.12
CA MET A 18 -6.32 2.36 -10.93
C MET A 18 -6.22 1.11 -10.04
N GLU A 19 -5.70 -0.01 -10.56
CA GLU A 19 -5.43 -1.21 -9.77
C GLU A 19 -4.05 -1.18 -9.10
N LEU A 20 -3.17 -0.27 -9.53
CA LEU A 20 -1.79 -0.11 -9.03
C LEU A 20 -1.64 1.12 -8.13
N LEU A 21 -2.32 2.21 -8.47
CA LEU A 21 -2.17 3.52 -7.86
C LEU A 21 -3.49 3.90 -7.18
N PRO A 22 -3.58 3.78 -5.85
CA PRO A 22 -4.79 4.16 -5.15
C PRO A 22 -4.99 5.68 -5.21
N GLY A 23 -6.18 6.09 -5.63
CA GLY A 23 -6.66 7.47 -5.52
C GLY A 23 -7.08 7.85 -4.09
N PRO A 24 -7.35 9.14 -3.83
CA PRO A 24 -7.78 9.63 -2.51
C PRO A 24 -9.13 9.07 -2.04
N GLU A 25 -9.97 8.60 -2.96
CA GLU A 25 -11.29 8.03 -2.70
C GLU A 25 -11.28 6.55 -2.27
N VAL A 26 -10.16 5.85 -2.50
CA VAL A 26 -10.02 4.42 -2.19
C VAL A 26 -10.07 4.19 -0.69
N GLN A 27 -11.00 3.34 -0.25
CA GLN A 27 -11.09 2.90 1.14
C GLN A 27 -10.03 1.83 1.45
N GLY A 28 -9.48 1.87 2.66
CA GLY A 28 -8.55 0.86 3.14
C GLY A 28 -9.29 -0.44 3.47
N GLU A 29 -8.94 -1.53 2.79
CA GLU A 29 -9.58 -2.83 2.98
C GLU A 29 -8.52 -3.92 3.22
N PRO A 30 -7.91 -4.02 4.42
CA PRO A 30 -8.12 -3.18 5.62
C PRO A 30 -7.06 -2.09 5.82
N PHE A 31 -6.07 -1.98 4.92
CA PHE A 31 -4.86 -1.23 5.20
C PHE A 31 -4.84 0.17 4.58
N TRP A 32 -4.13 1.06 5.26
CA TRP A 32 -3.70 2.36 4.77
C TRP A 32 -2.18 2.42 4.70
N ALA A 33 -1.66 3.22 3.77
CA ALA A 33 -0.22 3.50 3.65
C ALA A 33 0.02 4.97 3.32
N LEU A 34 1.22 5.47 3.61
CA LEU A 34 1.66 6.79 3.15
C LEU A 34 2.28 6.63 1.76
N MET A 35 1.86 7.47 0.81
CA MET A 35 2.39 7.47 -0.55
C MET A 35 2.73 8.90 -0.97
N SER A 36 3.75 9.02 -1.82
CA SER A 36 4.12 10.30 -2.43
C SER A 36 3.07 10.72 -3.44
N VAL A 37 2.67 11.99 -3.37
CA VAL A 37 1.64 12.59 -4.22
C VAL A 37 2.18 13.78 -4.98
N GLU A 38 1.61 14.02 -6.15
CA GLU A 38 1.82 15.27 -6.88
C GLU A 38 1.02 16.41 -6.24
N VAL A 39 1.26 17.64 -6.69
CA VAL A 39 0.49 18.84 -6.28
C VAL A 39 -1.01 18.68 -6.57
N SER A 40 -1.38 17.88 -7.57
CA SER A 40 -2.77 17.53 -7.90
C SER A 40 -3.45 16.66 -6.83
N GLY A 41 -2.67 16.07 -5.92
CA GLY A 41 -3.13 15.06 -4.97
C GLY A 41 -3.08 13.63 -5.52
N GLU A 42 -2.70 13.44 -6.78
CA GLU A 42 -2.59 12.11 -7.37
C GLU A 42 -1.35 11.36 -6.88
N THR A 43 -1.49 10.06 -6.68
CA THR A 43 -0.41 9.20 -6.19
C THR A 43 0.63 8.96 -7.29
N THR A 44 1.91 9.19 -6.97
CA THR A 44 3.05 9.00 -7.90
C THR A 44 3.45 7.52 -8.08
N GLY A 45 2.98 6.64 -7.19
CA GLY A 45 3.35 5.23 -7.11
C GLY A 45 4.51 4.92 -6.17
N SER A 46 5.10 5.94 -5.55
CA SER A 46 6.13 5.73 -4.52
C SER A 46 5.50 5.65 -3.13
N PHE A 47 5.82 4.60 -2.38
CA PHE A 47 5.44 4.46 -0.98
C PHE A 47 6.45 5.17 -0.08
N TYR A 48 5.98 5.67 1.07
CA TYR A 48 6.87 5.95 2.17
C TYR A 48 7.49 4.64 2.67
N VAL A 49 8.81 4.66 2.90
CA VAL A 49 9.58 3.51 3.33
C VAL A 49 10.41 3.88 4.55
N ASN A 50 10.32 3.07 5.60
CA ASN A 50 11.17 3.17 6.78
C ASN A 50 12.01 1.90 6.89
N GLN A 51 13.34 2.03 6.92
CA GLN A 51 14.26 0.88 7.01
C GLN A 51 13.96 -0.24 5.98
N SER A 52 13.63 0.14 4.74
CA SER A 52 13.24 -0.78 3.64
C SER A 52 11.87 -1.46 3.80
N VAL A 53 11.09 -1.09 4.81
CA VAL A 53 9.74 -1.60 5.05
C VAL A 53 8.70 -0.55 4.69
N ILE A 54 7.67 -0.96 3.95
CA ILE A 54 6.45 -0.18 3.72
C ILE A 54 5.52 -0.39 4.93
N PRO A 55 5.26 0.67 5.73
CA PRO A 55 4.36 0.55 6.88
C PRO A 55 2.89 0.53 6.41
N LEU A 56 2.14 -0.47 6.89
CA LEU A 56 0.72 -0.65 6.68
C LEU A 56 -0.03 -0.40 7.98
N PHE A 57 -1.03 0.47 7.94
CA PHE A 57 -1.82 0.87 9.10
C PHE A 57 -3.21 0.25 9.01
N LEU A 58 -3.72 -0.25 10.13
CA LEU A 58 -5.09 -0.80 10.23
C LEU A 58 -6.16 0.27 10.50
N ASP A 59 -5.73 1.50 10.87
CA ASP A 59 -6.57 2.68 11.12
C ASP A 59 -6.12 3.90 10.25
N LYS A 60 -7.06 4.79 9.87
CA LYS A 60 -6.78 5.99 9.02
C LYS A 60 -6.36 7.17 9.87
N GLY A 61 -6.96 7.34 11.05
CA GLY A 61 -6.22 7.84 12.23
C GLY A 61 -5.00 6.93 12.41
N GLN A 62 -4.09 7.00 13.35
CA GLN A 62 -2.79 6.26 13.20
C GLN A 62 -1.97 6.62 11.93
N ALA A 63 -2.37 6.30 10.70
CA ALA A 63 -1.71 6.72 9.47
C ALA A 63 -1.66 8.26 9.36
N ASP A 64 -2.79 8.95 9.54
CA ASP A 64 -2.86 10.41 9.53
C ASP A 64 -2.03 11.01 10.68
N ASN A 65 -2.03 10.36 11.85
CA ASN A 65 -1.20 10.75 12.99
C ASN A 65 0.30 10.59 12.67
N PHE A 66 0.69 9.45 12.08
CA PHE A 66 2.06 9.20 11.65
C PHE A 66 2.52 10.23 10.62
N LEU A 67 1.70 10.50 9.61
CA LEU A 67 1.98 11.53 8.60
C LEU A 67 2.28 12.88 9.24
N SER A 68 1.49 13.30 10.23
CA SER A 68 1.71 14.55 10.96
C SER A 68 3.08 14.63 11.67
N LEU A 69 3.64 13.48 12.06
CA LEU A 69 4.94 13.37 12.72
C LEU A 69 6.10 13.33 11.73
N THR A 70 5.89 12.85 10.49
CA THR A 70 6.93 12.77 9.46
C THR A 70 7.35 14.15 8.91
N LYS A 71 6.46 15.14 8.96
CA LYS A 71 6.67 16.51 8.42
C LYS A 71 7.06 16.55 6.93
N GLN A 72 6.67 15.56 6.15
CA GLN A 72 6.84 15.56 4.69
C GLN A 72 5.55 16.05 4.01
N GLU A 73 5.67 17.09 3.19
CA GLU A 73 4.52 17.76 2.56
C GLU A 73 4.03 17.05 1.29
N ASP A 74 4.88 16.21 0.69
CA ASP A 74 4.60 15.46 -0.55
C ASP A 74 4.04 14.06 -0.28
N LEU A 75 3.60 13.77 0.95
CA LEU A 75 3.00 12.50 1.33
C LEU A 75 1.51 12.65 1.64
N ALA A 76 0.74 11.61 1.34
CA ALA A 76 -0.64 11.49 1.77
C ALA A 76 -0.99 10.06 2.18
N VAL A 77 -1.97 9.92 3.08
CA VAL A 77 -2.55 8.63 3.43
C VAL A 77 -3.45 8.14 2.29
N ARG A 78 -3.24 6.90 1.86
CA ARG A 78 -4.03 6.23 0.82
C ARG A 78 -4.54 4.89 1.31
N GLY A 79 -5.82 4.61 1.01
CA GLY A 79 -6.42 3.30 1.24
C GLY A 79 -5.90 2.29 0.24
N LEU A 80 -5.61 1.09 0.72
CA LEU A 80 -5.27 -0.05 -0.12
C LEU A 80 -6.49 -0.96 -0.21
N SER A 81 -7.12 -0.96 -1.38
CA SER A 81 -8.12 -1.99 -1.70
C SER A 81 -7.46 -3.38 -1.80
N ARG A 82 -8.27 -4.43 -1.79
CA ARG A 82 -7.79 -5.82 -1.95
C ARG A 82 -6.90 -6.02 -3.18
N LYS A 83 -7.20 -5.37 -4.31
CA LYS A 83 -6.39 -5.48 -5.54
C LYS A 83 -5.00 -4.88 -5.37
N HIS A 84 -4.91 -3.71 -4.72
CA HIS A 84 -3.61 -3.11 -4.41
C HIS A 84 -2.78 -4.01 -3.51
N LEU A 85 -3.42 -4.62 -2.50
CA LEU A 85 -2.76 -5.56 -1.60
C LEU A 85 -2.24 -6.80 -2.33
N GLN A 86 -3.01 -7.37 -3.27
CA GLN A 86 -2.56 -8.50 -4.09
C GLN A 86 -1.28 -8.17 -4.86
N VAL A 87 -1.23 -6.98 -5.48
CA VAL A 87 -0.04 -6.51 -6.21
C VAL A 87 1.16 -6.39 -5.27
N LEU A 88 0.98 -5.76 -4.10
CA LEU A 88 2.04 -5.59 -3.11
C LEU A 88 2.54 -6.91 -2.53
N LEU A 89 1.64 -7.87 -2.26
CA LEU A 89 1.99 -9.21 -1.81
C LEU A 89 2.75 -9.99 -2.89
N GLY A 90 2.37 -9.83 -4.16
CA GLY A 90 3.14 -10.33 -5.30
C GLY A 90 4.56 -9.78 -5.30
N PHE A 91 4.74 -8.47 -5.09
CA PHE A 91 6.06 -7.87 -4.97
C PHE A 91 6.85 -8.39 -3.76
N GLN A 92 6.21 -8.60 -2.61
CA GLN A 92 6.85 -9.17 -1.43
C GLN A 92 7.30 -10.62 -1.67
N LYS A 93 6.45 -11.43 -2.29
CA LYS A 93 6.76 -12.82 -2.68
C LYS A 93 7.99 -12.91 -3.58
N HIS A 94 8.22 -11.90 -4.41
CA HIS A 94 9.39 -11.79 -5.28
C HIS A 94 10.56 -11.00 -4.67
N GLY A 95 10.52 -10.68 -3.37
CA GLY A 95 11.59 -10.00 -2.65
C GLY A 95 11.83 -8.56 -3.12
N ARG A 96 10.82 -7.90 -3.69
CA ARG A 96 10.91 -6.53 -4.22
C ARG A 96 10.55 -5.47 -3.20
N VAL A 97 9.67 -5.81 -2.26
CA VAL A 97 9.23 -4.95 -1.16
C VAL A 97 9.14 -5.78 0.12
N GLN A 98 9.25 -5.12 1.26
CA GLN A 98 8.91 -5.70 2.55
C GLN A 98 7.73 -4.92 3.12
N LEU A 99 6.62 -5.61 3.39
CA LEU A 99 5.46 -5.02 4.05
C LEU A 99 5.58 -5.24 5.55
N GLY A 100 5.16 -4.23 6.31
CA GLY A 100 5.14 -4.34 7.75
C GLY A 100 3.90 -3.69 8.32
N ILE A 101 3.32 -4.31 9.34
CA ILE A 101 2.06 -3.90 9.94
C ILE A 101 2.37 -3.09 11.19
N CYS A 102 1.91 -1.84 11.18
CA CYS A 102 1.96 -0.97 12.33
C CYS A 102 1.03 -1.52 13.41
N VAL A 103 1.59 -1.82 14.59
CA VAL A 103 0.82 -2.36 15.71
C VAL A 103 0.21 -1.20 16.50
N PRO A 104 -1.13 -1.11 16.61
CA PRO A 104 -1.82 -0.09 17.41
C PRO A 104 -1.33 -0.05 18.87
N GLY A 105 -1.22 1.15 19.43
CA GLY A 105 -0.91 1.35 20.85
C GLY A 105 0.57 1.16 21.23
N LEU A 106 1.43 0.94 20.23
CA LEU A 106 2.88 0.91 20.39
C LEU A 106 3.56 2.11 19.70
N GLU A 107 2.83 3.22 19.55
CA GLU A 107 3.37 4.47 19.02
C GLU A 107 4.21 5.17 20.11
N CYS A 108 5.50 5.38 19.86
CA CYS A 108 6.36 6.14 20.76
C CYS A 108 7.07 7.24 19.97
N CYS A 109 6.63 8.50 20.12
CA CYS A 109 7.34 9.68 19.57
C CYS A 109 7.70 9.56 18.08
N GLY A 110 6.73 9.21 17.22
CA GLY A 110 6.97 9.05 15.78
C GLY A 110 7.58 7.71 15.38
N ASN A 111 7.86 6.83 16.33
CA ASN A 111 8.24 5.44 16.05
C ASN A 111 7.04 4.53 16.23
N TYR A 112 6.62 3.92 15.12
CA TYR A 112 5.65 2.83 15.14
C TYR A 112 6.44 1.52 15.21
N LYS A 113 6.06 0.64 16.13
CA LYS A 113 6.55 -0.73 16.06
C LYS A 113 5.86 -1.41 14.89
N VAL A 114 6.68 -1.88 13.96
CA VAL A 114 6.24 -2.57 12.76
C VAL A 114 6.51 -4.06 12.94
N PHE A 115 5.46 -4.87 12.89
CA PHE A 115 5.58 -6.31 12.74
C PHE A 115 5.81 -6.63 11.27
N THR A 116 6.88 -7.35 10.94
CA THR A 116 7.19 -7.74 9.55
C THR A 116 6.81 -9.21 9.34
N PRO A 117 5.54 -9.49 8.95
CA PRO A 117 5.10 -10.85 8.72
C PRO A 117 5.82 -11.48 7.52
N THR A 118 6.07 -12.78 7.60
CA THR A 118 6.26 -13.63 6.43
C THR A 118 5.00 -13.60 5.54
N LEU A 119 5.09 -14.09 4.30
CA LEU A 119 3.92 -14.17 3.43
C LEU A 119 2.80 -15.02 4.06
N GLU A 120 3.15 -16.16 4.65
CA GLU A 120 2.19 -17.06 5.34
C GLU A 120 1.49 -16.34 6.52
N GLN A 121 2.25 -15.65 7.37
CA GLN A 121 1.69 -14.87 8.48
C GLN A 121 0.78 -13.73 8.01
N PHE A 122 1.11 -13.10 6.87
CA PHE A 122 0.28 -12.04 6.30
C PHE A 122 -1.05 -12.62 5.80
N GLU A 123 -1.00 -13.75 5.11
CA GLU A 123 -2.20 -14.46 4.62
C GLU A 123 -3.09 -14.95 5.77
N GLU A 124 -2.50 -15.47 6.84
CA GLU A 124 -3.22 -15.85 8.07
C GLU A 124 -3.93 -14.64 8.69
N LEU A 125 -3.23 -13.52 8.84
CA LEU A 125 -3.83 -12.29 9.36
C LEU A 125 -5.00 -11.81 8.49
N LEU A 126 -4.85 -11.84 7.16
CA LEU A 126 -5.95 -11.48 6.25
C LEU A 126 -7.18 -12.37 6.49
N LYS A 127 -6.99 -13.67 6.69
CA LYS A 127 -8.08 -14.61 7.01
C LYS A 127 -8.73 -14.26 8.36
N GLU A 128 -7.96 -13.97 9.39
CA GLU A 128 -8.47 -13.54 10.70
C GLU A 128 -9.30 -12.25 10.62
N LEU A 129 -8.89 -11.34 9.74
CA LEU A 129 -9.61 -10.09 9.47
C LEU A 129 -10.84 -10.27 8.54
N GLY A 130 -11.17 -11.51 8.15
CA GLY A 130 -12.34 -11.82 7.32
C GLY A 130 -12.11 -11.68 5.80
N PHE A 131 -10.86 -11.66 5.35
CA PHE A 131 -10.49 -11.60 3.93
C PHE A 131 -10.11 -13.02 3.44
N SER A 132 -10.83 -13.56 2.44
CA SER A 132 -10.48 -14.87 1.85
C SER A 132 -9.26 -14.76 0.94
N SER A 133 -8.34 -15.72 1.07
CA SER A 133 -7.17 -15.90 0.22
C SER A 133 -7.47 -16.49 -1.16
N ASP A 134 -8.72 -16.84 -1.48
CA ASP A 134 -9.09 -17.40 -2.80
C ASP A 134 -8.87 -16.42 -3.98
N ASN A 135 -8.35 -15.22 -3.70
CA ASN A 135 -7.92 -14.24 -4.69
C ASN A 135 -6.53 -13.66 -4.37
N VAL A 136 -5.72 -14.25 -3.49
CA VAL A 136 -4.33 -13.78 -3.21
C VAL A 136 -3.32 -14.57 -4.02
#